data_AF-A0A7S0G667-F1
#
_entry.id   AF-A0A7S0G667-F1
#
_cell.length_a   1.000
_cell.length_b   1.000
_cell.length_c   1.000
_cell.angle_alpha   90.00
_cell.angle_beta   90.00
_cell.angle_gamma   90.00
#
_symmetry.space_group_name_H-M   'P 1'
#
loop_
_entity.id
_entity.type
_entity.pdbx_description
1 polymer ?
#
loop_
_entity_poly.entity_id
_entity_poly.type
_entity_poly.pdbx_seq_one_letter_code
_entity_poly.pdbx_strand_id
1 'polypeptide(L)'
;KQNQKFSLQNRNTTGQIVPASTNPNEICVNGMSFSRRDSQFANSALVVTLSQNNIETDPVLQPYHEQHGVLAGLEFQKDMERRASIMGGNSDTNGGFTVPVQRLTDFCNEKSSGGGSSTPLSSSYRLGVKSAPCHELYPPALTTALRNAVVTHFNEHQMPGFLCDEGLLHGVETRTSSPLRISRDGETCMALGIKGLFPAGEGAGFAGGIVSAAVEGIV
;
A
#
# COMPACT_ATOMS: atom_id res chain seq x y z
N LYS A 1 0.83 13.37 -4.42
CA LYS A 1 1.27 12.68 -3.19
C LYS A 1 0.88 11.23 -3.35
N GLN A 2 1.81 10.35 -3.66
CA GLN A 2 1.53 8.91 -3.69
C GLN A 2 1.96 8.35 -2.35
N ASN A 3 1.15 7.52 -1.70
CA ASN A 3 1.60 6.83 -0.50
C ASN A 3 1.66 5.33 -0.83
N GLN A 4 2.79 4.68 -0.53
CA GLN A 4 2.89 3.23 -0.63
C GLN A 4 2.89 2.62 0.75
N LYS A 5 2.09 1.57 0.95
CA LYS A 5 1.88 1.00 2.28
C LYS A 5 2.08 -0.51 2.38
N PHE A 6 2.41 -0.96 3.57
CA PHE A 6 2.23 -2.33 4.04
C PHE A 6 1.08 -2.39 5.03
N SER A 7 0.27 -3.44 5.03
CA SER A 7 -0.73 -3.62 6.10
C SER A 7 -0.14 -4.43 7.25
N LEU A 8 -0.20 -3.91 8.48
CA LEU A 8 0.26 -4.58 9.68
C LEU A 8 -0.93 -5.14 10.45
N GLN A 9 -0.80 -6.33 11.02
CA GLN A 9 -1.80 -6.95 11.90
C GLN A 9 -1.27 -7.14 13.34
N ASN A 10 -1.98 -6.68 14.38
CA ASN A 10 -1.63 -6.88 15.81
C ASN A 10 -2.89 -7.20 16.65
N ARG A 11 -2.78 -7.71 17.89
CA ARG A 11 -3.96 -7.94 18.75
C ARG A 11 -4.30 -6.69 19.55
N ASN A 12 -5.59 -6.33 19.58
CA ASN A 12 -6.26 -5.21 20.28
C ASN A 12 -6.65 -4.02 19.39
N THR A 13 -7.98 -3.82 19.23
CA THR A 13 -8.73 -3.05 18.20
C THR A 13 -8.83 -3.77 16.86
N THR A 14 -9.84 -3.47 16.02
CA THR A 14 -10.51 -4.55 15.26
C THR A 14 -10.76 -4.23 13.79
N GLY A 15 -10.31 -5.10 12.90
CA GLY A 15 -10.57 -5.03 11.47
C GLY A 15 -10.18 -6.32 10.75
N GLN A 16 -10.30 -6.30 9.43
CA GLN A 16 -9.86 -7.35 8.54
C GLN A 16 -9.07 -6.74 7.39
N ILE A 17 -8.02 -7.43 6.97
CA ILE A 17 -7.32 -7.15 5.73
C ILE A 17 -8.14 -7.77 4.61
N VAL A 18 -8.47 -6.98 3.60
CA VAL A 18 -9.37 -7.37 2.50
C VAL A 18 -8.67 -7.23 1.14
N PRO A 19 -9.07 -8.02 0.12
CA PRO A 19 -8.58 -7.85 -1.23
C PRO A 19 -9.07 -6.51 -1.82
N ALA A 20 -8.17 -5.79 -2.46
CA ALA A 20 -8.44 -4.55 -3.20
C ALA A 20 -7.87 -4.59 -4.63
N SER A 21 -7.43 -5.77 -5.08
CA SER A 21 -7.01 -6.02 -6.47
C SER A 21 -8.15 -5.81 -7.46
N THR A 22 -7.83 -5.21 -8.62
CA THR A 22 -8.77 -5.08 -9.75
C THR A 22 -8.30 -5.81 -11.01
N ASN A 23 -7.15 -6.50 -10.93
CA ASN A 23 -6.55 -7.24 -12.04
C ASN A 23 -6.07 -8.60 -11.50
N PRO A 24 -6.31 -9.71 -12.22
CA PRO A 24 -5.94 -11.06 -11.77
C PRO A 24 -4.44 -11.27 -11.54
N ASN A 25 -3.57 -10.44 -12.14
CA ASN A 25 -2.12 -10.55 -12.02
C ASN A 25 -1.51 -9.59 -10.98
N GLU A 26 -2.34 -8.84 -10.26
CA GLU A 26 -1.94 -7.80 -9.32
C GLU A 26 -2.51 -8.10 -7.94
N ILE A 27 -1.69 -7.96 -6.90
CA ILE A 27 -2.12 -8.04 -5.50
C ILE A 27 -2.14 -6.64 -4.92
N CYS A 28 -3.30 -6.21 -4.41
CA CYS A 28 -3.43 -5.07 -3.52
C CYS A 28 -4.34 -5.46 -2.37
N VAL A 29 -3.98 -5.04 -1.15
CA VAL A 29 -4.82 -5.19 0.05
C VAL A 29 -5.31 -3.84 0.54
N ASN A 30 -6.30 -3.86 1.42
CA ASN A 30 -6.78 -2.69 2.17
C ASN A 30 -7.31 -3.15 3.55
N GLY A 31 -7.62 -2.19 4.43
CA GLY A 31 -8.24 -2.43 5.73
C GLY A 31 -9.75 -2.17 5.71
N MET A 32 -10.51 -3.04 6.38
CA MET A 32 -11.94 -2.86 6.65
C MET A 32 -12.24 -3.15 8.12
N SER A 33 -13.33 -2.60 8.65
CA SER A 33 -13.87 -2.99 9.95
C SER A 33 -15.40 -3.03 9.92
N PHE A 34 -16.01 -4.03 10.56
CA PHE A 34 -17.44 -3.99 10.83
C PHE A 34 -17.76 -2.96 11.90
N SER A 35 -19.00 -2.44 11.90
CA SER A 35 -19.46 -1.44 12.88
C SER A 35 -19.23 -1.86 14.33
N ARG A 36 -19.45 -3.14 14.65
CA ARG A 36 -19.26 -3.70 16.00
C ARG A 36 -17.81 -3.68 16.49
N ARG A 37 -16.85 -3.60 15.57
CA ARG A 37 -15.43 -3.53 15.91
C ARG A 37 -15.01 -4.61 16.93
N ASP A 38 -15.30 -5.88 16.61
CA ASP A 38 -15.08 -7.04 17.49
C ASP A 38 -14.23 -8.17 16.84
N SER A 39 -13.45 -7.84 15.80
CA SER A 39 -12.45 -8.73 15.20
C SER A 39 -11.29 -9.05 16.15
N GLN A 40 -10.73 -10.26 16.05
CA GLN A 40 -9.53 -10.69 16.78
C GLN A 40 -8.29 -9.83 16.49
N PHE A 41 -8.28 -9.16 15.34
CA PHE A 41 -7.10 -8.53 14.77
C PHE A 41 -7.30 -7.03 14.57
N ALA A 42 -6.29 -6.24 14.95
CA ALA A 42 -6.11 -4.86 14.54
C ALA A 42 -5.36 -4.84 13.23
N ASN A 43 -5.68 -3.92 12.33
CA ASN A 43 -4.80 -3.63 11.22
C ASN A 43 -4.70 -2.14 10.93
N SER A 44 -3.56 -1.75 10.40
CA SER A 44 -3.30 -0.42 9.88
C SER A 44 -2.29 -0.52 8.77
N ALA A 45 -2.28 0.48 7.90
CA ALA A 45 -1.35 0.51 6.80
C ALA A 45 -0.18 1.47 7.13
N LEU A 46 1.05 0.97 7.05
CA LEU A 46 2.32 1.67 7.25
C LEU A 46 2.78 2.28 5.94
N VAL A 47 2.90 3.61 5.86
CA VAL A 47 2.90 4.36 4.59
C VAL A 47 4.17 5.17 4.40
N VAL A 48 4.68 5.23 3.17
CA VAL A 48 5.71 6.20 2.76
C VAL A 48 5.15 7.06 1.65
N THR A 49 5.18 8.38 1.84
CA THR A 49 4.79 9.34 0.80
C THR A 49 5.91 9.54 -0.19
N LEU A 50 5.62 9.25 -1.45
CA LEU A 50 6.39 9.66 -2.61
C LEU A 50 5.90 11.02 -3.13
N SER A 51 6.87 11.89 -3.36
CA SER A 51 6.69 13.25 -3.84
C SER A 51 7.02 13.31 -5.33
N GLN A 52 6.19 14.01 -6.10
CA GLN A 52 6.48 14.31 -7.49
C GLN A 52 7.29 15.60 -7.65
N ASN A 53 7.44 16.41 -6.59
CA ASN A 53 8.09 17.72 -6.65
C ASN A 53 9.59 17.63 -7.00
N ASN A 54 10.19 16.46 -6.82
CA ASN A 54 11.60 16.18 -7.04
C ASN A 54 11.79 14.91 -7.87
N ILE A 55 10.82 14.58 -8.74
CA ILE A 55 10.78 13.30 -9.46
C ILE A 55 12.04 13.02 -10.29
N GLU A 56 12.73 14.05 -10.78
CA GLU A 56 13.98 13.95 -11.54
C GLU A 56 15.18 13.48 -10.70
N THR A 57 15.09 13.59 -9.37
CA THR A 57 16.14 13.18 -8.42
C THR A 57 15.63 12.17 -7.40
N ASP A 58 14.37 11.73 -7.53
CA ASP A 58 13.77 10.77 -6.62
C ASP A 58 14.24 9.35 -6.97
N PRO A 59 14.93 8.64 -6.06
CA PRO A 59 15.54 7.35 -6.38
C PRO A 59 14.51 6.24 -6.63
N VAL A 60 13.23 6.47 -6.33
CA VAL A 60 12.14 5.52 -6.55
C VAL A 60 11.39 5.85 -7.83
N LEU A 61 10.97 7.10 -8.01
CA LEU A 61 10.11 7.48 -9.13
C LEU A 61 10.87 7.92 -10.39
N GLN A 62 12.14 8.33 -10.30
CA GLN A 62 12.91 8.78 -11.46
C GLN A 62 12.94 7.73 -12.59
N PRO A 63 13.23 6.44 -12.35
CA PRO A 63 13.27 5.44 -13.44
C PRO A 63 11.92 5.28 -14.15
N TYR A 64 10.82 5.30 -13.38
CA TYR A 64 9.47 5.22 -13.95
C TYR A 64 9.08 6.50 -14.68
N HIS A 65 9.57 7.66 -14.24
CA HIS A 65 9.32 8.94 -14.91
C HIS A 65 10.05 9.04 -16.25
N GLU A 66 11.30 8.61 -16.32
CA GLU A 66 12.06 8.57 -17.58
C GLU A 66 11.38 7.68 -18.62
N GLN A 67 10.74 6.58 -18.19
CA GLN A 67 10.07 5.64 -19.09
C GLN A 67 8.59 5.96 -19.39
N HIS A 68 7.85 6.48 -18.41
CA HIS A 68 6.38 6.60 -18.46
C HIS A 68 5.86 8.02 -18.26
N GLY A 69 6.74 9.00 -18.04
CA GLY A 69 6.40 10.42 -17.86
C GLY A 69 5.37 10.62 -16.75
N VAL A 70 4.27 11.30 -17.06
CA VAL A 70 3.19 11.60 -16.09
C VAL A 70 2.56 10.35 -15.47
N LEU A 71 2.70 9.17 -16.10
CA LEU A 71 2.17 7.90 -15.60
C LEU A 71 3.13 7.16 -14.66
N ALA A 72 4.31 7.73 -14.34
CA ALA A 72 5.37 7.11 -13.55
C ALA A 72 4.85 6.34 -12.34
N GLY A 73 4.07 6.99 -11.48
CA GLY A 73 3.63 6.34 -10.26
C GLY A 73 2.43 5.42 -10.40
N LEU A 74 1.65 5.52 -11.49
CA LEU A 74 0.67 4.49 -11.84
C LEU A 74 1.40 3.20 -12.23
N GLU A 75 2.46 3.31 -13.03
CA GLU A 75 3.26 2.16 -13.43
C GLU A 75 4.06 1.59 -12.24
N PHE A 76 4.58 2.44 -11.35
CA PHE A 76 5.19 1.99 -10.11
C PHE A 76 4.21 1.23 -9.21
N GLN A 77 2.96 1.69 -9.06
CA GLN A 77 1.92 0.95 -8.33
C GLN A 77 1.70 -0.43 -8.94
N LYS A 78 1.46 -0.51 -10.25
CA LYS A 78 1.25 -1.78 -10.95
C LYS A 78 2.42 -2.74 -10.81
N ASP A 79 3.65 -2.22 -10.89
CA ASP A 79 4.85 -3.01 -10.76
C ASP A 79 4.96 -3.65 -9.37
N MET A 80 4.74 -2.86 -8.31
CA MET A 80 4.74 -3.37 -6.93
C MET A 80 3.61 -4.39 -6.69
N GLU A 81 2.42 -4.16 -7.24
CA GLU A 81 1.28 -5.10 -7.14
C GLU A 81 1.54 -6.42 -7.89
N ARG A 82 2.20 -6.38 -9.06
CA ARG A 82 2.63 -7.59 -9.80
C ARG A 82 3.72 -8.33 -9.06
N ARG A 83 4.70 -7.61 -8.52
CA ARG A 83 5.77 -8.21 -7.72
C ARG A 83 5.22 -8.90 -6.48
N ALA A 84 4.27 -8.27 -5.79
CA ALA A 84 3.54 -8.88 -4.68
C ALA A 84 2.80 -10.14 -5.12
N SER A 85 2.16 -10.12 -6.29
CA SER A 85 1.50 -11.29 -6.87
C SER A 85 2.46 -12.46 -7.10
N ILE A 86 3.62 -12.21 -7.69
CA ILE A 86 4.68 -13.21 -7.90
C ILE A 86 5.19 -13.76 -6.57
N MET A 87 5.47 -12.89 -5.59
CA MET A 87 5.92 -13.31 -4.25
C MET A 87 4.86 -14.16 -3.53
N GLY A 88 3.58 -13.86 -3.76
CA GLY A 88 2.44 -14.67 -3.30
C GLY A 88 2.32 -16.03 -3.98
N GLY A 89 3.08 -16.29 -5.05
CA GLY A 89 3.04 -17.53 -5.83
C GLY A 89 1.86 -17.59 -6.82
N ASN A 90 1.29 -16.45 -7.19
CA ASN A 90 0.11 -16.42 -8.07
C ASN A 90 0.48 -16.47 -9.57
N SER A 91 1.76 -16.44 -9.94
CA SER A 91 2.24 -16.55 -11.33
C SER A 91 2.07 -17.95 -11.92
N ASP A 92 2.06 -18.97 -11.06
CA ASP A 92 2.09 -20.39 -11.47
C ASP A 92 0.69 -21.01 -11.49
N THR A 93 -0.33 -20.24 -11.10
CA THR A 93 -1.75 -20.61 -11.12
C THR A 93 -2.46 -19.72 -12.14
N ASN A 94 -3.56 -20.18 -12.75
CA ASN A 94 -4.41 -19.37 -13.65
C ASN A 94 -5.11 -18.21 -12.88
N GLY A 95 -4.32 -17.27 -12.35
CA GLY A 95 -4.74 -16.31 -11.33
C GLY A 95 -4.65 -16.87 -9.92
N GLY A 96 -4.52 -15.96 -8.95
CA GLY A 96 -4.48 -16.25 -7.53
C GLY A 96 -4.48 -14.95 -6.73
N PHE A 97 -5.04 -14.98 -5.52
CA PHE A 97 -5.09 -13.82 -4.63
C PHE A 97 -4.33 -14.07 -3.32
N THR A 98 -3.32 -14.94 -3.35
CA THR A 98 -2.49 -15.22 -2.18
C THR A 98 -1.59 -14.03 -1.90
N VAL A 99 -1.67 -13.47 -0.70
CA VAL A 99 -0.88 -12.29 -0.32
C VAL A 99 0.47 -12.73 0.27
N PRO A 100 1.61 -12.17 -0.19
CA PRO A 100 2.89 -12.40 0.48
C PRO A 100 2.86 -11.73 1.87
N VAL A 101 3.34 -12.44 2.88
CA VAL A 101 3.43 -11.93 4.25
C VAL A 101 4.80 -12.18 4.86
N GLN A 102 5.20 -11.31 5.78
CA GLN A 102 6.42 -11.49 6.57
C GLN A 102 6.14 -11.11 8.03
N ARG A 103 6.72 -11.83 8.99
CA ARG A 103 6.69 -11.39 10.39
C ARG A 103 7.35 -10.02 10.50
N LEU A 104 6.76 -9.12 11.28
CA LEU A 104 7.27 -7.76 11.41
C LEU A 104 8.71 -7.74 11.94
N THR A 105 9.02 -8.62 12.91
CA THR A 105 10.36 -8.78 13.45
C THR A 105 11.36 -9.26 12.40
N ASP A 106 10.97 -10.15 11.49
CA ASP A 106 11.85 -10.61 10.41
C ASP A 106 12.02 -9.55 9.31
N PHE A 107 10.97 -8.76 9.02
CA PHE A 107 11.06 -7.60 8.13
C PHE A 107 12.04 -6.55 8.67
N CYS A 108 11.94 -6.23 9.97
CA CYS A 108 12.83 -5.28 10.62
C CYS A 108 14.28 -5.78 10.75
N ASN A 109 14.52 -7.09 10.72
CA ASN A 109 15.84 -7.70 10.79
C ASN A 109 16.39 -8.16 9.42
N GLU A 110 15.67 -7.89 8.32
CA GLU A 110 16.04 -8.29 6.95
C GLU A 110 16.43 -9.77 6.82
N LYS A 111 15.71 -10.66 7.52
CA LYS A 111 15.96 -12.09 7.41
C LYS A 111 15.40 -12.64 6.10
N SER A 112 16.27 -13.13 5.24
CA SER A 112 15.89 -13.85 4.01
C SER A 112 15.15 -15.16 4.33
N SER A 113 14.40 -15.66 3.34
CA SER A 113 13.49 -16.82 3.39
C SER A 113 14.10 -18.14 3.92
N GLY A 114 15.43 -18.22 4.08
CA GLY A 114 16.14 -19.37 4.64
C GLY A 114 16.39 -19.33 6.15
N GLY A 115 16.13 -18.20 6.82
CA GLY A 115 16.38 -18.01 8.27
C GLY A 115 15.15 -17.67 9.12
N GLY A 116 13.98 -17.47 8.49
CA GLY A 116 12.72 -17.13 9.15
C GLY A 116 11.74 -18.31 9.24
N SER A 117 10.70 -18.17 10.06
CA SER A 117 9.61 -19.16 10.16
C SER A 117 8.88 -19.29 8.82
N SER A 118 9.04 -20.42 8.14
CA SER A 118 8.37 -20.72 6.85
C SER A 118 6.85 -20.74 6.94
N THR A 119 6.30 -20.93 8.16
CA THR A 119 4.87 -20.90 8.41
C THR A 119 4.42 -19.48 8.79
N PRO A 120 3.47 -18.88 8.05
CA PRO A 120 2.94 -17.57 8.39
C PRO A 120 2.09 -17.61 9.67
N LEU A 121 2.02 -16.48 10.37
CA LEU A 121 1.06 -16.30 11.47
C LEU A 121 -0.38 -16.31 10.95
N SER A 122 -1.34 -16.51 11.87
CA SER A 122 -2.77 -16.38 11.55
C SER A 122 -3.07 -15.00 10.98
N SER A 123 -3.86 -14.94 9.91
CA SER A 123 -4.26 -13.70 9.25
C SER A 123 -5.78 -13.56 9.17
N SER A 124 -6.25 -12.31 9.23
CA SER A 124 -7.63 -11.96 8.87
C SER A 124 -7.93 -12.04 7.37
N TYR A 125 -6.90 -12.06 6.51
CA TYR A 125 -7.04 -12.13 5.07
C TYR A 125 -7.49 -13.51 4.62
N ARG A 126 -8.65 -13.58 3.95
CA ARG A 126 -9.36 -14.85 3.71
C ARG A 126 -8.94 -15.61 2.46
N LEU A 127 -8.30 -14.96 1.49
CA LEU A 127 -7.95 -15.60 0.20
C LEU A 127 -6.60 -16.33 0.23
N GLY A 128 -5.95 -16.37 1.40
CA GLY A 128 -4.69 -17.07 1.61
C GLY A 128 -3.49 -16.14 1.74
N VAL A 129 -2.52 -16.57 2.53
CA VAL A 129 -1.25 -15.87 2.74
C VAL A 129 -0.09 -16.83 2.55
N LYS A 130 1.04 -16.32 2.06
CA LYS A 130 2.27 -17.08 1.85
C LYS A 130 3.44 -16.33 2.48
N SER A 131 4.26 -17.02 3.29
CA SER A 131 5.48 -16.41 3.82
C SER A 131 6.43 -16.07 2.67
N ALA A 132 6.90 -14.82 2.61
CA ALA A 132 7.80 -14.31 1.58
C ALA A 132 8.66 -13.16 2.14
N PRO A 133 9.81 -12.85 1.52
CA PRO A 133 10.70 -11.78 1.99
C PRO A 133 10.17 -10.39 1.60
N CYS A 134 9.08 -9.94 2.23
CA CYS A 134 8.43 -8.65 1.94
C CYS A 134 9.38 -7.44 2.03
N HIS A 135 10.46 -7.51 2.81
CA HIS A 135 11.52 -6.49 2.84
C HIS A 135 12.22 -6.28 1.48
N GLU A 136 12.20 -7.28 0.60
CA GLU A 136 12.72 -7.17 -0.76
C GLU A 136 11.72 -6.53 -1.73
N LEU A 137 10.45 -6.35 -1.37
CA LEU A 137 9.36 -5.99 -2.28
C LEU A 137 9.52 -4.59 -2.88
N TYR A 138 9.90 -3.62 -2.06
CA TYR A 138 10.09 -2.23 -2.49
C TYR A 138 11.57 -1.89 -2.66
N PRO A 139 11.90 -0.79 -3.38
CA PRO A 139 13.26 -0.27 -3.41
C PRO A 139 13.82 -0.02 -1.99
N PRO A 140 15.14 -0.20 -1.77
CA PRO A 140 15.75 -0.15 -0.43
C PRO A 140 15.43 1.12 0.37
N ALA A 141 15.29 2.26 -0.29
CA ALA A 141 14.94 3.53 0.35
C ALA A 141 13.58 3.46 1.07
N LEU A 142 12.58 2.82 0.48
CA LEU A 142 11.25 2.65 1.07
C LEU A 142 11.26 1.65 2.21
N THR A 143 11.89 0.49 2.01
CA THR A 143 12.04 -0.53 3.06
C THR A 143 12.75 0.05 4.29
N THR A 144 13.83 0.81 4.08
CA THR A 144 14.56 1.49 5.16
C THR A 144 13.69 2.50 5.90
N ALA A 145 12.95 3.35 5.17
CA ALA A 145 12.06 4.33 5.78
C ALA A 145 10.97 3.67 6.65
N LEU A 146 10.39 2.58 6.15
CA LEU A 146 9.37 1.80 6.88
C LEU A 146 9.95 1.12 8.12
N ARG A 147 11.14 0.50 8.02
CA ARG A 147 11.83 -0.10 9.17
C ARG A 147 12.10 0.94 10.25
N ASN A 148 12.63 2.11 9.88
CA ASN A 148 12.89 3.20 10.81
C ASN A 148 11.59 3.71 11.47
N ALA A 149 10.51 3.83 10.71
CA ALA A 149 9.21 4.20 11.25
C ALA A 149 8.70 3.18 12.29
N VAL A 150 8.81 1.88 11.99
CA VAL A 150 8.38 0.81 12.90
C VAL A 150 9.22 0.79 14.18
N VAL A 151 10.54 0.80 14.06
CA VAL A 151 11.46 0.64 15.19
C VAL A 151 11.49 1.91 16.04
N THR A 152 11.87 3.04 15.44
CA THR A 152 12.12 4.27 16.19
C THR A 152 10.83 5.01 16.50
N HIS A 153 10.01 5.30 15.48
CA HIS A 153 8.83 6.14 15.73
C HIS A 153 7.74 5.39 16.50
N PHE A 154 7.32 4.21 16.02
CA PHE A 154 6.22 3.48 16.64
C PHE A 154 6.67 2.72 17.88
N ASN A 155 7.65 1.82 17.79
CA ASN A 155 7.98 0.97 18.91
C ASN A 155 8.68 1.71 20.06
N GLU A 156 9.66 2.59 19.78
CA GLU A 156 10.40 3.27 20.86
C GLU A 156 9.66 4.50 21.41
N HIS A 157 9.00 5.30 20.57
CA HIS A 157 8.48 6.61 20.99
C HIS A 157 6.97 6.73 21.18
N GLN A 158 6.15 5.93 20.49
CA GLN A 158 4.69 6.12 20.50
C GLN A 158 3.93 4.97 21.16
N MET A 159 4.31 3.73 20.83
CA MET A 159 3.59 2.51 21.15
C MET A 159 4.57 1.37 21.46
N PRO A 160 5.18 1.33 22.66
CA PRO A 160 6.01 0.20 23.08
C PRO A 160 5.30 -1.14 22.92
N GLY A 161 5.93 -2.08 22.23
CA GLY A 161 5.35 -3.37 21.87
C GLY A 161 4.70 -3.41 20.48
N PHE A 162 4.75 -2.31 19.72
CA PHE A 162 4.35 -2.30 18.32
C PHE A 162 5.16 -3.31 17.49
N LEU A 163 6.47 -3.41 17.75
CA LEU A 163 7.32 -4.44 17.19
C LEU A 163 7.32 -5.67 18.11
N CYS A 164 6.56 -6.70 17.73
CA CYS A 164 6.44 -7.95 18.49
C CYS A 164 6.38 -9.18 17.58
N ASP A 165 6.56 -10.37 18.17
CA ASP A 165 6.59 -11.65 17.44
C ASP A 165 5.23 -12.07 16.85
N GLU A 166 4.14 -11.40 17.26
CA GLU A 166 2.80 -11.59 16.70
C GLU A 166 2.47 -10.64 15.54
N GLY A 167 3.33 -9.66 15.26
CA GLY A 167 3.14 -8.72 14.17
C GLY A 167 3.31 -9.39 12.81
N LEU A 168 2.31 -9.28 11.95
CA LEU A 168 2.34 -9.78 10.58
C LEU A 168 2.19 -8.63 9.58
N LEU A 169 3.12 -8.53 8.64
CA LEU A 169 3.15 -7.57 7.56
C LEU A 169 2.61 -8.23 6.28
N HIS A 170 1.61 -7.61 5.66
CA HIS A 170 0.97 -8.07 4.42
C HIS A 170 1.37 -7.21 3.25
N GLY A 171 1.69 -7.88 2.13
CA GLY A 171 2.01 -7.39 0.79
C GLY A 171 1.92 -5.89 0.56
N VAL A 172 1.08 -5.45 -0.37
CA VAL A 172 1.04 -4.04 -0.77
C VAL A 172 -0.34 -3.44 -0.62
N GLU A 173 -0.40 -2.24 -0.06
CA GLU A 173 -1.54 -1.34 -0.13
C GLU A 173 -1.08 -0.06 -0.85
N THR A 174 -1.27 -0.05 -2.16
CA THR A 174 -0.72 0.93 -3.11
C THR A 174 -1.73 2.00 -3.51
N ARG A 175 -3.01 1.76 -3.28
CA ARG A 175 -4.14 2.56 -3.82
C ARG A 175 -4.75 3.47 -2.77
N THR A 176 -3.90 4.28 -2.15
CA THR A 176 -4.24 5.11 -0.99
C THR A 176 -4.84 6.46 -1.35
N SER A 177 -4.50 6.90 -2.55
CA SER A 177 -4.84 8.17 -3.18
C SER A 177 -4.48 8.04 -4.66
N SER A 178 -5.07 8.86 -5.52
CA SER A 178 -4.76 8.78 -6.95
C SER A 178 -3.27 9.02 -7.23
N PRO A 179 -2.65 8.19 -8.10
CA PRO A 179 -1.29 8.42 -8.56
C PRO A 179 -1.19 9.61 -9.53
N LEU A 180 -2.32 10.13 -9.99
CA LEU A 180 -2.42 11.17 -11.00
C LEU A 180 -3.23 12.36 -10.47
N ARG A 181 -3.00 13.51 -11.09
CA ARG A 181 -3.81 14.71 -10.91
C ARG A 181 -4.24 15.19 -12.29
N ILE A 182 -5.54 15.19 -12.54
CA ILE A 182 -6.08 15.72 -13.80
C ILE A 182 -6.28 17.22 -13.62
N SER A 183 -5.43 18.03 -14.25
CA SER A 183 -5.47 19.48 -14.09
C SER A 183 -6.81 20.06 -14.55
N ARG A 184 -7.39 20.92 -13.71
CA ARG A 184 -8.64 21.62 -13.96
C ARG A 184 -8.52 23.08 -13.51
N ASP A 185 -9.36 23.92 -14.07
CA ASP A 185 -9.49 25.32 -13.68
C ASP A 185 -10.08 25.44 -12.26
N GLY A 186 -9.55 26.39 -11.48
CA GLY A 186 -9.87 26.51 -10.06
C GLY A 186 -11.27 27.08 -9.78
N GLU A 187 -11.84 27.84 -10.70
CA GLU A 187 -13.15 28.48 -10.53
C GLU A 187 -14.26 27.66 -11.20
N THR A 188 -14.03 27.22 -12.44
CA THR A 188 -15.02 26.50 -13.24
C THR A 188 -15.00 24.99 -13.00
N CYS A 189 -13.97 24.45 -12.33
CA CYS A 189 -13.71 23.02 -12.16
C CYS A 189 -13.60 22.21 -13.46
N MET A 190 -13.47 22.89 -14.60
CA MET A 190 -13.39 22.26 -15.92
C MET A 190 -11.95 21.85 -16.24
N ALA A 191 -11.78 20.69 -16.88
CA ALA A 191 -10.47 20.20 -17.31
C ALA A 191 -9.77 21.22 -18.22
N LEU A 192 -8.48 21.45 -17.98
CA LEU A 192 -7.70 22.34 -18.84
C LEU A 192 -7.60 21.72 -20.25
N GLY A 193 -8.03 22.48 -21.25
CA GLY A 193 -7.97 22.07 -22.66
C GLY A 193 -9.14 21.21 -23.17
N ILE A 194 -10.09 20.80 -22.31
CA ILE A 194 -11.24 19.99 -22.73
C ILE A 194 -12.53 20.58 -22.16
N LYS A 195 -13.29 21.27 -23.02
CA LYS A 195 -14.54 21.91 -22.63
C LYS A 195 -15.61 20.87 -22.27
N GLY A 196 -16.27 21.06 -21.13
CA GLY A 196 -17.36 20.19 -20.66
C GLY A 196 -16.92 18.93 -19.93
N LEU A 197 -15.60 18.73 -19.72
CA LEU A 197 -15.09 17.66 -18.87
C LEU A 197 -14.79 18.21 -17.47
N PHE A 198 -15.27 17.54 -16.43
CA PHE A 198 -15.12 17.95 -15.02
C PHE A 198 -14.44 16.82 -14.22
N PRO A 199 -13.10 16.84 -14.09
CA PRO A 199 -12.38 15.84 -13.31
C PRO A 199 -12.69 16.01 -11.82
N ALA A 200 -13.22 14.97 -11.19
CA ALA A 200 -13.74 15.01 -9.83
C ALA A 200 -13.28 13.80 -8.99
N GLY A 201 -13.41 13.95 -7.66
CA GLY A 201 -13.17 12.92 -6.66
C GLY A 201 -11.71 12.54 -6.47
N GLU A 202 -11.52 11.41 -5.80
CA GLU A 202 -10.19 10.86 -5.49
C GLU A 202 -9.44 10.47 -6.77
N GLY A 203 -10.14 9.89 -7.76
CA GLY A 203 -9.54 9.47 -9.03
C GLY A 203 -8.87 10.61 -9.81
N ALA A 204 -9.50 11.79 -9.84
CA ALA A 204 -8.91 12.98 -10.44
C ALA A 204 -7.82 13.64 -9.55
N GLY A 205 -7.69 13.17 -8.31
CA GLY A 205 -6.71 13.61 -7.33
C GLY A 205 -7.19 14.77 -6.44
N PHE A 206 -8.50 15.08 -6.40
CA PHE A 206 -9.08 16.22 -5.65
C PHE A 206 -9.67 15.87 -4.29
N ALA A 207 -9.80 14.59 -3.98
CA ALA A 207 -10.26 14.10 -2.69
C ALA A 207 -9.37 12.94 -2.18
N GLY A 208 -9.62 12.49 -0.95
CA GLY A 208 -8.85 11.42 -0.31
C GLY A 208 -9.65 10.61 0.70
N GLY A 209 -10.98 10.60 0.56
CA GLY A 209 -11.89 9.87 1.43
C GLY A 209 -13.35 10.14 1.06
N ILE A 210 -14.26 9.36 1.63
CA ILE A 210 -15.69 9.37 1.27
C ILE A 210 -16.29 10.77 1.39
N VAL A 211 -16.08 11.45 2.52
CA VAL A 211 -16.66 12.79 2.77
C VAL A 211 -16.06 13.84 1.84
N SER A 212 -14.74 13.85 1.65
CA SER A 212 -14.11 14.84 0.77
C SER A 212 -14.47 14.62 -0.69
N ALA A 213 -14.64 13.36 -1.13
CA ALA A 213 -15.09 13.06 -2.48
C ALA A 213 -16.55 13.48 -2.70
N ALA A 214 -17.41 13.30 -1.69
CA ALA A 214 -18.81 13.75 -1.76
C ALA A 214 -18.92 15.28 -1.79
N VAL A 215 -18.16 15.99 -0.93
CA VAL A 215 -18.11 17.46 -0.92
C VAL A 215 -17.60 17.98 -2.25
N GLU A 216 -16.56 17.36 -2.80
CA GLU A 216 -16.00 17.74 -4.09
C GLU A 216 -17.02 17.57 -5.23
N GLY A 217 -17.81 16.49 -5.24
CA GLY A 217 -18.84 16.28 -6.26
C GLY A 217 -20.08 17.20 -6.17
N ILE A 218 -20.22 17.99 -5.10
CA ILE A 218 -21.29 19.01 -4.99
C ILE A 218 -20.88 20.31 -5.70
N VAL A 219 -19.57 20.57 -5.79
CA VAL A 219 -18.99 21.78 -6.39
C VAL A 219 -18.97 21.66 -7.91
#